data_AF-A0A0M0EKN1-F1
#
_entry.id   AF-A0A0M0EKN1-F1
#
_cell.length_a   1.000
_cell.length_b   1.000
_cell.length_c   1.000
_cell.angle_alpha   90.00
_cell.angle_beta   90.00
_cell.angle_gamma   90.00
#
_symmetry.space_group_name_H-M   'P 1'
#
loop_
_entity.id
_entity.type
_entity.pdbx_description
1 polymer ?
#
loop_
_entity_poly.entity_id
_entity_poly.type
_entity_poly.pdbx_seq_one_letter_code
_entity_poly.pdbx_strand_id
1 'polypeptide(L)' 'MLVLTSDASSFQAVEPTTAMVLGGEPIGERFLFWNFVSSSRKRLTEAAEDWQAGRMKLPEADHDEFIPLPSTDTSPPPIS' A
#
# COMPACT_ATOMS: atom_id res chain seq x y z
N MET A 1 9.71 -12.28 -7.65
CA MET A 1 8.40 -11.70 -8.04
C MET A 1 8.28 -11.84 -9.55
N LEU A 2 7.21 -12.47 -10.03
CA LEU A 2 6.93 -12.61 -11.45
C LEU A 2 5.73 -11.70 -11.79
N VAL A 3 5.82 -10.96 -12.88
CA VAL A 3 4.70 -10.18 -13.43
C VAL A 3 4.26 -10.92 -14.69
N LEU A 4 3.04 -11.46 -14.65
CA LEU A 4 2.46 -12.20 -15.76
C LEU A 4 1.80 -11.21 -16.73
N THR A 5 1.89 -11.49 -18.03
CA THR A 5 1.18 -10.70 -19.04
C THR A 5 -0.23 -11.25 -19.26
N SER A 6 -1.02 -10.58 -20.10
CA SER A 6 -2.35 -11.06 -20.51
C SER A 6 -2.31 -12.35 -21.32
N ASP A 7 -1.13 -12.72 -21.83
CA ASP A 7 -0.94 -13.96 -22.56
C ASP A 7 -0.76 -15.14 -21.61
N ALA A 8 -0.93 -16.35 -22.14
CA ALA A 8 -0.73 -17.57 -21.39
C ALA A 8 0.67 -17.58 -20.75
N SER A 9 0.70 -17.50 -19.42
CA SER A 9 1.92 -17.45 -18.64
C SER A 9 2.06 -18.73 -17.81
N SER A 10 3.26 -19.28 -17.71
CA SER A 10 3.56 -20.47 -16.92
C SER A 10 4.79 -20.25 -16.04
N PHE A 11 4.82 -20.93 -14.88
CA PHE A 11 6.00 -21.00 -14.04
C PHE A 11 6.16 -22.43 -13.50
N GLN A 12 7.39 -22.80 -13.16
CA GLN A 12 7.72 -24.12 -12.61
C GLN A 12 8.54 -23.94 -11.35
N ALA A 13 8.14 -24.60 -10.26
CA ALA A 13 8.95 -24.75 -9.07
C ALA A 13 9.98 -25.88 -9.28
N VAL A 14 11.24 -25.62 -8.96
CA VAL A 14 12.34 -26.61 -9.09
C VAL A 14 12.65 -27.32 -7.76
N GLU A 15 12.03 -26.87 -6.69
CA GLU A 15 12.17 -27.38 -5.33
C GLU A 15 10.84 -27.20 -4.56
N PRO A 16 10.64 -27.84 -3.40
CA PRO A 16 9.45 -27.63 -2.58
C PRO A 16 9.21 -26.14 -2.29
N THR A 17 8.09 -25.61 -2.78
CA THR A 17 7.81 -24.15 -2.78
C THR A 17 6.37 -23.89 -2.34
N THR A 18 6.17 -22.85 -1.53
CA THR A 18 4.84 -22.25 -1.32
C THR A 18 4.69 -21.04 -2.24
N ALA A 19 3.75 -21.09 -3.18
CA ALA A 19 3.52 -20.04 -4.17
C ALA A 19 2.14 -19.39 -3.99
N MET A 20 2.04 -18.10 -4.30
CA MET A 20 0.79 -17.34 -4.33
C MET A 20 0.65 -16.66 -5.69
N VAL A 21 -0.50 -16.84 -6.34
CA VAL A 21 -0.86 -16.17 -7.59
C VAL A 21 -2.00 -15.22 -7.30
N LEU A 22 -1.78 -13.93 -7.55
CA LEU A 22 -2.79 -12.88 -7.43
C LEU A 22 -3.10 -12.35 -8.82
N GLY A 23 -4.38 -12.34 -9.19
CA GLY A 23 -4.86 -11.86 -10.48
C GLY A 23 -6.27 -11.28 -10.35
N GLY A 24 -6.65 -10.43 -11.30
CA GLY A 24 -7.95 -9.77 -11.31
C GLY A 24 -8.04 -8.71 -12.40
N GLU A 25 -9.25 -8.20 -12.62
CA GLU A 25 -9.48 -7.12 -13.57
C GLU A 25 -8.79 -5.82 -13.09
N PRO A 26 -8.15 -5.03 -14.00
CA PRO A 26 -7.54 -3.77 -13.61
C PRO A 26 -8.55 -2.81 -12.98
N ILE A 27 -8.28 -2.36 -11.75
CA ILE A 27 -9.16 -1.44 -11.03
C ILE A 27 -9.02 0.04 -11.47
N GLY A 28 -8.20 0.31 -12.49
CA GLY A 28 -7.85 1.64 -12.97
C GLY A 28 -6.73 2.32 -12.16
N GLU A 29 -6.42 3.58 -12.50
CA GLU A 29 -5.34 4.33 -11.84
C GLU A 29 -5.64 4.54 -10.35
N ARG A 30 -4.61 4.32 -9.52
CA ARG A 30 -4.64 4.58 -8.08
C ARG A 30 -3.37 5.31 -7.69
N PHE A 31 -3.55 6.32 -6.85
CA PHE A 31 -2.47 7.02 -6.19
C PHE A 31 -2.32 6.42 -4.79
N LEU A 32 -1.07 6.16 -4.42
CA LEU A 32 -0.69 5.65 -3.11
C LEU A 32 0.17 6.71 -2.42
N PHE A 33 -0.14 6.98 -1.16
CA PHE A 33 0.68 7.81 -0.29
C PHE A 33 0.57 7.28 1.14
N TRP A 34 1.68 6.77 1.69
CA TRP A 34 1.69 6.08 2.97
C TRP A 34 0.60 4.98 3.01
N ASN A 35 -0.24 4.95 4.04
CA ASN A 35 -1.35 4.01 4.18
C ASN A 35 -2.63 4.43 3.41
N PHE A 36 -2.58 5.48 2.58
CA PHE A 36 -3.73 5.97 1.82
C PHE A 36 -3.68 5.56 0.35
N VAL A 37 -4.81 5.06 -0.15
CA VAL A 37 -5.02 4.70 -1.56
C VAL A 37 -6.28 5.36 -2.08
N SER A 38 -6.19 6.06 -3.21
CA SER A 38 -7.33 6.77 -3.81
C SER A 38 -7.16 6.90 -5.33
N SER A 39 -8.25 7.02 -6.06
CA SER A 39 -8.23 7.41 -7.48
C SER A 39 -8.05 8.92 -7.70
N SER A 40 -7.99 9.72 -6.63
CA SER A 40 -7.83 11.17 -6.68
C SER A 40 -6.71 11.64 -5.75
N ARG A 41 -5.75 12.38 -6.32
CA ARG A 41 -4.65 13.03 -5.58
C ARG A 41 -5.16 14.03 -4.54
N LYS A 42 -6.19 14.81 -4.86
CA LYS A 42 -6.80 15.78 -3.93
C LYS A 42 -7.27 15.08 -2.65
N ARG A 43 -7.93 13.93 -2.79
CA ARG A 43 -8.38 13.12 -1.65
C ARG A 43 -7.24 12.60 -0.79
N LEU A 44 -6.11 12.25 -1.39
CA LEU A 44 -4.92 11.84 -0.62
C LEU A 44 -4.36 13.00 0.20
N THR A 45 -4.30 14.20 -0.38
CA THR A 45 -3.85 15.39 0.33
C THR A 45 -4.78 15.73 1.49
N GLU A 46 -6.10 15.71 1.26
CA GLU A 46 -7.10 15.93 2.32
C GLU A 46 -6.96 14.89 3.45
N ALA A 47 -6.83 13.61 3.11
CA ALA A 47 -6.64 12.54 4.09
C ALA A 47 -5.32 12.69 4.88
N ALA A 48 -4.25 13.13 4.22
CA ALA A 48 -2.97 13.41 4.86
C ALA A 48 -3.07 14.56 5.88
N GLU A 49 -3.76 15.64 5.52
CA GLU A 49 -4.03 16.77 6.43
C GLU A 49 -4.93 16.38 7.60
N ASP A 50 -5.98 15.60 7.33
CA ASP A 50 -6.88 15.09 8.37
C ASP A 50 -6.16 14.16 9.34
N TRP A 51 -5.23 13.34 8.85
CA TRP A 51 -4.39 12.48 9.68
C TRP A 51 -3.45 13.28 10.56
N GLN A 52 -2.71 14.23 9.98
CA GLN A 52 -1.80 15.11 10.75
C GLN A 52 -2.53 15.94 11.80
N ALA A 53 -3.76 16.35 11.52
CA ALA A 53 -4.59 17.12 12.46
C ALA A 53 -5.38 16.26 13.45
N GLY A 54 -5.26 14.92 13.41
CA GLY A 54 -6.02 14.01 14.28
C GLY A 54 -7.54 14.05 14.06
N ARG A 55 -8.00 14.44 12.87
CA ARG A 55 -9.43 14.53 12.52
C ARG A 55 -10.00 13.23 11.99
N MET A 56 -9.17 12.23 11.71
CA MET A 56 -9.63 10.92 11.25
C MET A 56 -10.19 10.11 12.41
N LYS A 57 -11.34 9.46 12.17
CA LYS A 57 -11.90 8.50 13.12
C LYS A 57 -11.03 7.24 13.12
N LEU A 58 -10.38 6.98 14.24
CA LEU A 58 -9.62 5.76 14.46
C LEU A 58 -10.54 4.60 14.86
N PRO A 59 -10.14 3.34 14.64
CA PRO A 59 -10.76 2.19 15.26
C PRO A 59 -10.86 2.35 16.78
N GLU A 60 -11.90 1.80 17.41
CA GLU A 60 -12.20 2.03 18.84
C GLU A 60 -11.05 1.66 19.79
N ALA A 61 -10.19 0.71 19.41
CA ALA A 61 -9.05 0.24 20.18
C ALA A 61 -7.68 0.84 19.74
N ASP A 62 -7.67 1.79 18.81
CA ASP A 62 -6.45 2.31 18.18
C ASP A 62 -6.26 3.79 18.52
N HIS A 63 -6.02 4.09 19.79
CA HIS A 63 -5.87 5.46 20.31
C HIS A 63 -4.62 5.66 21.18
N ASP A 64 -3.86 4.60 21.43
CA ASP A 64 -2.70 4.61 22.34
C ASP A 64 -1.42 5.15 21.69
N GLU A 65 -1.30 5.06 20.36
CA GLU A 65 -0.10 5.45 19.62
C GLU A 65 -0.46 6.20 18.34
N PHE A 66 0.29 7.27 18.04
CA PHE A 66 0.13 8.05 16.81
C PHE A 66 1.36 7.90 15.90
N ILE A 67 1.15 7.40 14.68
CA ILE A 67 2.21 7.28 13.66
C ILE A 67 2.16 8.51 12.74
N PRO A 68 3.13 9.43 12.79
CA PRO A 68 3.13 10.60 11.93
C PRO A 68 3.36 10.23 10.46
N LEU A 69 2.94 11.11 9.55
CA LEU A 69 3.34 10.98 8.14
C LEU A 69 4.86 11.09 8.00
N PRO A 70 5.46 10.38 7.03
CA PRO A 70 6.88 10.52 6.75
C PRO A 70 7.21 11.98 6.38
N SER A 71 8.25 12.54 7.00
CA SER A 71 8.94 13.72 6.46
C SER A 71 9.57 13.33 5.12
N THR A 72 9.85 14.30 4.24
CA THR A 72 10.46 14.09 2.91
C THR A 72 11.83 13.39 2.92
N ASP A 73 12.34 12.98 4.09
CA ASP A 73 13.65 12.37 4.32
C ASP A 73 13.53 10.99 4.98
N THR A 74 12.60 10.15 4.50
CA THR A 74 12.48 8.75 4.96
C THR A 74 12.85 7.78 3.85
N SER A 75 14.15 7.58 3.65
CA SER A 75 14.61 6.26 3.16
C SER A 75 14.20 5.23 4.21
N PRO A 76 13.56 4.10 3.84
CA PRO A 76 13.29 3.06 4.83
C PRO A 76 14.63 2.60 5.44
N PRO A 77 14.71 2.37 6.77
CA PRO A 77 15.91 1.78 7.34
C PRO A 77 16.15 0.41 6.70
N PRO A 78 17.42 0.02 6.44
CA PRO A 78 17.71 -1.29 5.87
C PRO A 78 17.14 -2.37 6.79
N ILE A 79 16.33 -3.25 6.22
CA ILE A 79 15.78 -4.41 6.93
C ILE A 79 16.97 -5.29 7.32
N SER A 80 17.21 -5.42 8.62
CA SER A 80 18.23 -6.33 9.20
C SER A 80 17.73 -7.77 9.26
#